data_AF-A0A6A3N435-F1
#
_entry.id   AF-A0A6A3N435-F1
#
_cell.length_a   1.000
_cell.length_b   1.000
_cell.length_c   1.000
_cell.angle_alpha   90.00
_cell.angle_beta   90.00
_cell.angle_gamma   90.00
#
_symmetry.space_group_name_H-M   'P 1'
#
loop_
_entity.id
_entity.type
_entity.pdbx_description
1 polymer ?
#
loop_
_entity_poly.entity_id
_entity_poly.type
_entity_poly.pdbx_seq_one_letter_code
_entity_poly.pdbx_strand_id
1 'polypeptide(L)'
;MLQSREVEAVPASPVPAPAETSVVDSPSSLVAQTDDVTAPENQKDDQNPLTPTNEDVHALRASIPKPRLSGIRGLESSQPRPSIANVVAAEVATFYDVFGFLGVPMIIVFLLSAAWTFMLAAIQVNANTIANSIMNTTHFDNGQFWLLPQPKPGLAISATVLLSGFGVGYLALAITMLGFFRSGCLSDDNDAPNTGNVSNNNVVGKPTQSLSTPPASTRNAVQRIVLWVHELPIDVRQHYYIAALDLPKLIFQSITLYTYLLDGFPTAIIYYYSVLLVLNWLVACYRSQHYVSDPDLIIARLYYTFDLFFAVFAPLVVLVYFIMSFQFDRAEFMTRMETLTPSSFDNVARIFGLPAQISSFCSAFHYLQFSSGDTLFYKSGLNLLSLYKWRNIILTLIRNYRERELERKRKASVGPVSVDTSRTSSLKAVILKTLSASKLKPRVGRHFVPKLLLSLVFFAWGIFCLVFSIGSVRSTQALCGKYDKCVVPSYQWNFGRKHCTCLVFADRVTSPKTYAEWIDPEDTTSNLADLAVAGELRIVQIINRAVPALPDELRGCHSLQQLILVYTKTEYLPGWMSEFSHLEYM
;
A
#
# COMPACT_ATOMS: atom_id res chain seq x y z
N MET A 1 -73.08 -20.43 -18.69
CA MET A 1 -73.62 -21.03 -19.93
C MET A 1 -72.51 -21.81 -20.60
N LEU A 2 -72.75 -23.09 -20.96
CA LEU A 2 -72.10 -23.88 -22.03
C LEU A 2 -70.54 -23.96 -22.03
N GLN A 3 -69.89 -25.13 -22.13
CA GLN A 3 -70.38 -26.51 -22.24
C GLN A 3 -69.26 -27.52 -21.90
N SER A 4 -69.60 -28.64 -21.27
CA SER A 4 -68.66 -29.73 -20.94
C SER A 4 -68.30 -30.60 -22.15
N ARG A 5 -67.12 -31.24 -22.12
CA ARG A 5 -66.86 -32.47 -22.88
C ARG A 5 -65.78 -33.34 -22.22
N GLU A 6 -66.19 -34.40 -21.55
CA GLU A 6 -65.37 -35.60 -21.33
C GLU A 6 -65.22 -36.40 -22.64
N VAL A 7 -64.22 -37.30 -22.71
CA VAL A 7 -64.37 -38.70 -23.18
C VAL A 7 -63.04 -39.48 -23.00
N GLU A 8 -63.13 -40.53 -22.18
CA GLU A 8 -62.41 -41.84 -22.15
C GLU A 8 -60.88 -42.03 -22.13
N ALA A 9 -60.51 -43.20 -21.58
CA ALA A 9 -59.18 -43.76 -21.38
C ALA A 9 -59.20 -45.28 -21.73
N VAL A 10 -58.16 -46.05 -21.31
CA VAL A 10 -58.04 -47.55 -21.34
C VAL A 10 -57.52 -48.13 -22.68
N PRO A 11 -56.73 -49.25 -22.75
CA PRO A 11 -56.06 -50.09 -21.72
C PRO A 11 -54.50 -50.19 -21.87
N ALA A 12 -53.87 -51.14 -21.16
CA ALA A 12 -52.41 -51.35 -21.05
C ALA A 12 -51.91 -52.78 -21.46
N SER A 13 -50.58 -52.99 -21.39
CA SER A 13 -49.80 -54.26 -21.41
C SER A 13 -49.56 -54.98 -22.77
N PRO A 14 -48.53 -55.89 -22.88
CA PRO A 14 -47.61 -56.41 -21.86
C PRO A 14 -46.08 -56.38 -22.20
N VAL A 15 -45.28 -56.88 -21.25
CA VAL A 15 -43.82 -57.11 -21.23
C VAL A 15 -43.40 -58.32 -22.12
N PRO A 16 -42.15 -58.39 -22.63
CA PRO A 16 -41.27 -59.49 -22.18
C PRO A 16 -39.79 -59.10 -21.96
N ALA A 17 -39.25 -59.52 -20.82
CA ALA A 17 -37.85 -59.97 -20.67
C ALA A 17 -37.82 -61.49 -21.01
N PRO A 18 -36.69 -62.17 -21.34
CA PRO A 18 -35.45 -62.15 -20.54
C PRO A 18 -34.11 -62.32 -21.30
N ALA A 19 -33.00 -62.15 -20.58
CA ALA A 19 -31.80 -63.01 -20.70
C ALA A 19 -30.86 -62.77 -19.50
N GLU A 20 -30.81 -63.73 -18.57
CA GLU A 20 -29.75 -63.80 -17.56
C GLU A 20 -28.47 -64.38 -18.17
N THR A 21 -27.30 -63.94 -17.74
CA THR A 21 -26.19 -64.87 -17.44
C THR A 21 -25.20 -64.26 -16.45
N SER A 22 -24.78 -65.10 -15.51
CA SER A 22 -24.02 -64.76 -14.30
C SER A 22 -22.50 -65.01 -14.45
N VAL A 23 -21.79 -64.93 -13.31
CA VAL A 23 -20.36 -65.25 -13.03
C VAL A 23 -19.47 -63.98 -12.98
N VAL A 24 -19.20 -63.36 -11.81
CA VAL A 24 -18.45 -63.83 -10.61
C VAL A 24 -16.95 -64.01 -10.89
N ASP A 25 -16.12 -63.01 -10.54
CA ASP A 25 -15.11 -63.12 -9.46
C ASP A 25 -14.19 -61.88 -9.30
N SER A 26 -13.63 -61.77 -8.10
CA SER A 26 -12.44 -60.99 -7.70
C SER A 26 -11.68 -61.89 -6.69
N PRO A 27 -10.35 -61.81 -6.45
CA PRO A 27 -9.52 -60.58 -6.49
C PRO A 27 -8.01 -60.79 -6.87
N SER A 28 -7.17 -59.78 -6.57
CA SER A 28 -5.75 -59.87 -6.15
C SER A 28 -4.63 -60.48 -7.04
N SER A 29 -3.70 -59.60 -7.46
CA SER A 29 -2.22 -59.73 -7.49
C SER A 29 -1.50 -61.00 -7.98
N LEU A 30 -0.53 -60.81 -8.90
CA LEU A 30 0.86 -61.36 -8.95
C LEU A 30 1.62 -60.49 -10.01
N VAL A 31 2.85 -59.95 -9.81
CA VAL A 31 4.19 -60.60 -9.65
C VAL A 31 4.65 -61.24 -10.98
N ALA A 32 5.88 -61.14 -11.51
CA ALA A 32 7.22 -60.80 -10.98
C ALA A 32 8.07 -60.03 -12.06
N GLN A 33 9.11 -59.23 -11.75
CA GLN A 33 10.53 -59.62 -11.54
C GLN A 33 11.20 -60.13 -12.85
N THR A 34 12.42 -59.76 -13.28
CA THR A 34 13.75 -59.78 -12.63
C THR A 34 14.72 -58.74 -13.26
N ASP A 35 15.97 -58.46 -12.85
CA ASP A 35 16.79 -58.41 -11.61
C ASP A 35 18.25 -58.07 -12.09
N ASP A 36 19.27 -57.64 -11.33
CA ASP A 36 19.44 -56.75 -10.16
C ASP A 36 20.98 -56.50 -9.96
N VAL A 37 21.42 -55.61 -9.04
CA VAL A 37 22.75 -55.61 -8.34
C VAL A 37 24.01 -55.23 -9.19
N THR A 38 24.93 -54.32 -8.80
CA THR A 38 25.79 -54.31 -7.59
C THR A 38 26.52 -52.97 -7.36
N ALA A 39 26.90 -52.68 -6.10
CA ALA A 39 28.00 -51.78 -5.66
C ALA A 39 28.78 -52.53 -4.53
N PRO A 40 29.98 -52.11 -3.99
CA PRO A 40 30.60 -50.78 -4.00
C PRO A 40 32.18 -50.74 -4.03
N GLU A 41 32.75 -49.60 -3.61
CA GLU A 41 34.06 -49.38 -2.92
C GLU A 41 35.42 -49.11 -3.65
N ASN A 42 35.98 -47.94 -3.30
CA ASN A 42 37.36 -47.58 -2.89
C ASN A 42 38.63 -47.73 -3.78
N GLN A 43 39.19 -46.54 -4.10
CA GLN A 43 40.59 -46.09 -3.89
C GLN A 43 41.75 -46.52 -4.84
N LYS A 44 42.47 -45.50 -5.36
CA LYS A 44 43.96 -45.34 -5.46
C LYS A 44 44.62 -45.14 -6.85
N ASP A 45 45.41 -44.06 -6.93
CA ASP A 45 46.62 -43.66 -7.72
C ASP A 45 46.99 -44.18 -9.13
N ASP A 46 47.51 -43.21 -9.91
CA ASP A 46 48.60 -43.24 -10.92
C ASP A 46 48.61 -44.21 -12.12
N GLN A 47 48.74 -43.65 -13.35
CA GLN A 47 50.03 -43.62 -14.07
C GLN A 47 50.04 -42.83 -15.40
N ASN A 48 51.21 -42.24 -15.69
CA ASN A 48 51.60 -41.57 -16.94
C ASN A 48 52.50 -42.53 -17.76
N PRO A 49 52.69 -42.36 -19.08
CA PRO A 49 54.00 -41.90 -19.59
C PRO A 49 53.87 -40.99 -20.85
N LEU A 50 54.88 -40.28 -21.39
CA LEU A 50 56.33 -40.50 -21.51
C LEU A 50 57.17 -39.20 -21.37
N THR A 51 58.44 -39.37 -20.99
CA THR A 51 59.60 -38.47 -21.22
C THR A 51 60.55 -39.13 -22.25
N PRO A 52 61.50 -38.42 -22.92
CA PRO A 52 62.80 -37.98 -22.33
C PRO A 52 63.24 -36.56 -22.84
N THR A 53 64.35 -35.92 -22.44
CA THR A 53 65.60 -36.30 -21.71
C THR A 53 66.25 -35.03 -21.11
N ASN A 54 67.00 -35.16 -19.99
CA ASN A 54 68.21 -34.46 -19.49
C ASN A 54 68.52 -32.97 -19.88
N GLU A 55 69.23 -32.14 -19.09
CA GLU A 55 70.08 -32.38 -17.91
C GLU A 55 70.16 -31.12 -17.00
N ASP A 56 71.05 -31.13 -16.01
CA ASP A 56 70.91 -30.38 -14.75
C ASP A 56 72.03 -29.31 -14.52
N VAL A 57 71.87 -28.54 -13.43
CA VAL A 57 72.93 -27.91 -12.62
C VAL A 57 73.54 -26.51 -12.97
N HIS A 58 73.64 -25.72 -11.89
CA HIS A 58 74.52 -24.59 -11.55
C HIS A 58 74.07 -23.13 -11.68
N ALA A 59 74.55 -22.35 -10.70
CA ALA A 59 74.17 -20.98 -10.37
C ALA A 59 75.36 -20.03 -10.53
N LEU A 60 75.11 -18.73 -10.74
CA LEU A 60 76.04 -17.70 -10.26
C LEU A 60 75.39 -16.35 -9.94
N ARG A 61 76.13 -15.59 -9.13
CA ARG A 61 75.83 -14.31 -8.47
C ARG A 61 76.59 -13.18 -9.18
N ALA A 62 76.18 -11.93 -8.91
CA ALA A 62 76.90 -10.69 -9.25
C ALA A 62 76.85 -10.28 -10.76
N SER A 63 77.04 -9.03 -11.18
CA SER A 63 77.17 -7.73 -10.46
C SER A 63 76.87 -6.56 -11.41
N ILE A 64 76.64 -5.37 -10.84
CA ILE A 64 76.55 -4.06 -11.51
C ILE A 64 77.84 -3.75 -12.30
N PRO A 65 77.79 -2.90 -13.35
CA PRO A 65 78.23 -1.51 -13.14
C PRO A 65 77.37 -0.43 -13.83
N LYS A 66 77.25 0.72 -13.15
CA LYS A 66 76.83 2.00 -13.76
C LYS A 66 78.03 2.63 -14.47
N PRO A 67 77.83 3.46 -15.49
CA PRO A 67 78.66 4.63 -15.74
C PRO A 67 78.05 5.86 -15.06
N ARG A 68 78.82 6.52 -14.20
CA ARG A 68 78.71 7.97 -14.01
C ARG A 68 79.79 8.60 -14.89
N LEU A 69 79.45 9.63 -15.66
CA LEU A 69 80.41 10.70 -15.93
C LEU A 69 79.70 12.06 -15.97
N SER A 70 80.47 13.09 -15.65
CA SER A 70 80.02 14.40 -15.20
C SER A 70 80.05 15.47 -16.29
N GLY A 71 78.93 16.18 -16.42
CA GLY A 71 78.86 17.64 -16.48
C GLY A 71 79.64 18.42 -17.54
N ILE A 72 78.91 19.08 -18.44
CA ILE A 72 79.29 20.39 -19.00
C ILE A 72 78.10 21.36 -18.83
N ARG A 73 78.42 22.63 -18.54
CA ARG A 73 77.49 23.75 -18.32
C ARG A 73 77.15 24.41 -19.67
N GLY A 74 75.87 24.61 -19.98
CA GLY A 74 75.42 25.26 -21.22
C GLY A 74 74.00 25.83 -21.11
N LEU A 75 73.82 27.02 -21.68
CA LEU A 75 72.70 27.96 -21.59
C LEU A 75 71.27 27.43 -21.88
N GLU A 76 70.31 28.11 -21.24
CA GLU A 76 68.90 28.36 -21.59
C GLU A 76 68.24 27.63 -22.78
N SER A 77 67.13 26.95 -22.51
CA SER A 77 65.87 27.15 -23.29
C SER A 77 64.64 26.67 -22.50
N SER A 78 63.56 27.44 -22.64
CA SER A 78 62.30 27.32 -21.90
C SER A 78 61.47 26.08 -22.25
N GLN A 79 61.11 25.26 -21.25
CA GLN A 79 59.90 24.44 -21.29
C GLN A 79 59.38 24.14 -19.87
N PRO A 80 58.16 24.59 -19.50
CA PRO A 80 57.54 24.17 -18.26
C PRO A 80 57.14 22.70 -18.34
N ARG A 81 57.54 21.90 -17.33
CA ARG A 81 56.93 20.59 -17.10
C ARG A 81 55.42 20.78 -16.89
N PRO A 82 54.54 19.96 -17.48
CA PRO A 82 53.13 19.99 -17.13
C PRO A 82 53.00 19.68 -15.64
N SER A 83 52.42 20.62 -14.88
CA SER A 83 52.23 20.46 -13.45
C SER A 83 51.21 19.34 -13.18
N ILE A 84 51.64 18.32 -12.44
CA ILE A 84 50.79 17.24 -11.93
C ILE A 84 49.93 17.82 -10.78
N ALA A 85 49.04 18.73 -11.13
CA ALA A 85 48.20 19.52 -10.21
C ALA A 85 46.74 19.62 -10.69
N ASN A 86 46.49 19.45 -11.99
CA ASN A 86 45.14 19.42 -12.58
C ASN A 86 44.60 17.99 -12.79
N VAL A 87 45.22 16.98 -12.15
CA VAL A 87 44.66 15.62 -12.01
C VAL A 87 44.33 15.37 -10.54
N VAL A 88 43.72 16.36 -9.88
CA VAL A 88 42.78 16.06 -8.80
C VAL A 88 41.51 15.64 -9.52
N ALA A 89 41.14 14.37 -9.39
CA ALA A 89 39.98 13.82 -10.08
C ALA A 89 38.75 14.71 -9.88
N ALA A 90 38.11 15.08 -10.99
CA ALA A 90 36.70 15.38 -10.95
C ALA A 90 36.00 14.08 -10.51
N GLU A 91 35.73 13.96 -9.21
CA GLU A 91 34.88 12.89 -8.68
C GLU A 91 33.51 13.06 -9.33
N VAL A 92 33.27 12.32 -10.41
CA VAL A 92 31.96 12.24 -11.07
C VAL A 92 30.97 11.79 -10.00
N ALA A 93 30.10 12.71 -9.59
CA ALA A 93 29.18 12.51 -8.48
C ALA A 93 28.34 11.25 -8.72
N THR A 94 28.60 10.17 -7.97
CA THR A 94 27.83 8.95 -8.15
C THR A 94 26.43 9.19 -7.62
N PHE A 95 25.44 8.48 -8.19
CA PHE A 95 24.06 8.55 -7.71
C PHE A 95 23.95 8.26 -6.20
N TYR A 96 24.84 7.40 -5.68
CA TYR A 96 24.93 7.04 -4.27
C TYR A 96 25.49 8.15 -3.38
N ASP A 97 26.34 9.05 -3.89
CA ASP A 97 26.85 10.20 -3.12
C ASP A 97 25.77 11.26 -2.85
N VAL A 98 24.78 11.35 -3.74
CA VAL A 98 23.68 12.34 -3.67
C VAL A 98 22.47 11.78 -2.92
N PHE A 99 22.06 10.55 -3.23
CA PHE A 99 20.81 9.96 -2.73
C PHE A 99 21.01 8.79 -1.76
N GLY A 100 22.24 8.33 -1.57
CA GLY A 100 22.58 7.14 -0.77
C GLY A 100 22.07 5.84 -1.40
N PHE A 101 22.38 4.72 -0.75
CA PHE A 101 21.84 3.39 -1.11
C PHE A 101 20.31 3.38 -1.23
N LEU A 102 19.62 4.10 -0.34
CA LEU A 102 18.17 4.29 -0.32
C LEU A 102 17.61 5.03 -1.55
N GLY A 103 18.45 5.58 -2.43
CA GLY A 103 18.02 6.28 -3.65
C GLY A 103 17.39 5.35 -4.69
N VAL A 104 17.92 4.12 -4.85
CA VAL A 104 17.40 3.16 -5.84
C VAL A 104 16.01 2.65 -5.44
N PRO A 105 15.76 2.21 -4.18
CA PRO A 105 14.41 1.90 -3.71
C PRO A 105 13.40 3.04 -3.92
N MET A 106 13.80 4.32 -3.73
CA MET A 106 12.90 5.45 -3.96
C MET A 106 12.45 5.57 -5.43
N ILE A 107 13.36 5.38 -6.39
CA ILE A 107 13.00 5.41 -7.83
C ILE A 107 12.02 4.28 -8.15
N ILE A 108 12.30 3.06 -7.68
CA ILE A 108 11.40 1.91 -7.88
C ILE A 108 10.01 2.20 -7.30
N VAL A 109 9.95 2.71 -6.07
CA VAL A 109 8.71 3.07 -5.39
C VAL A 109 7.95 4.19 -6.14
N PHE A 110 8.62 5.20 -6.69
CA PHE A 110 7.95 6.24 -7.50
C PHE A 110 7.43 5.71 -8.84
N LEU A 111 8.16 4.82 -9.52
CA LEU A 111 7.71 4.21 -10.78
C LEU A 111 6.50 3.29 -10.55
N LEU A 112 6.55 2.46 -9.50
CA LEU A 112 5.41 1.64 -9.09
C LEU A 112 4.21 2.50 -8.65
N SER A 113 4.46 3.61 -7.96
CA SER A 113 3.41 4.55 -7.57
C SER A 113 2.74 5.19 -8.80
N ALA A 114 3.53 5.62 -9.77
CA ALA A 114 3.03 6.16 -11.04
C ALA A 114 2.16 5.13 -11.78
N ALA A 115 2.71 3.93 -12.00
CA ALA A 115 2.00 2.83 -12.67
C ALA A 115 0.65 2.52 -11.99
N TRP A 116 0.64 2.42 -10.65
CA TRP A 116 -0.60 2.18 -9.91
C TRP A 116 -1.57 3.37 -9.97
N THR A 117 -1.10 4.62 -9.90
CA THR A 117 -2.01 5.79 -10.07
C THR A 117 -2.64 5.86 -11.46
N PHE A 118 -1.94 5.42 -12.52
CA PHE A 118 -2.54 5.29 -13.85
C PHE A 118 -3.56 4.14 -13.91
N MET A 119 -3.30 3.01 -13.23
CA MET A 119 -4.30 1.94 -13.09
C MET A 119 -5.54 2.40 -12.32
N LEU A 120 -5.38 3.16 -11.23
CA LEU A 120 -6.48 3.79 -10.51
C LEU A 120 -7.27 4.75 -11.40
N ALA A 121 -6.61 5.48 -12.30
CA ALA A 121 -7.27 6.39 -13.25
C ALA A 121 -8.10 5.59 -14.27
N ALA A 122 -7.56 4.50 -14.81
CA ALA A 122 -8.30 3.60 -15.69
C ALA A 122 -9.54 2.98 -15.00
N ILE A 123 -9.41 2.60 -13.71
CA ILE A 123 -10.50 2.06 -12.88
C ILE A 123 -11.68 3.05 -12.75
N GLN A 124 -11.45 4.37 -12.74
CA GLN A 124 -12.55 5.35 -12.69
C GLN A 124 -13.37 5.40 -13.98
N VAL A 125 -12.76 5.06 -15.12
CA VAL A 125 -13.42 5.12 -16.43
C VAL A 125 -14.16 3.82 -16.73
N ASN A 126 -13.49 2.67 -16.57
CA ASN A 126 -14.00 1.37 -17.02
C ASN A 126 -14.01 0.32 -15.89
N ALA A 127 -14.66 0.66 -14.77
CA ALA A 127 -14.71 -0.14 -13.55
C ALA A 127 -15.08 -1.62 -13.77
N ASN A 128 -16.25 -1.91 -14.35
CA ASN A 128 -16.71 -3.29 -14.57
C ASN A 128 -15.79 -4.06 -15.52
N THR A 129 -15.34 -3.45 -16.62
CA THR A 129 -14.41 -4.08 -17.57
C THR A 129 -13.08 -4.45 -16.92
N ILE A 130 -12.54 -3.56 -16.08
CA ILE A 130 -11.27 -3.80 -15.38
C ILE A 130 -11.45 -4.83 -14.27
N ALA A 131 -12.52 -4.77 -13.48
CA ALA A 131 -12.83 -5.79 -12.46
C ALA A 131 -12.98 -7.19 -13.10
N ASN A 132 -13.70 -7.29 -14.23
CA ASN A 132 -13.85 -8.55 -14.95
C ASN A 132 -12.55 -9.07 -15.55
N SER A 133 -11.72 -8.19 -16.12
CA SER A 133 -10.41 -8.56 -16.66
C SER A 133 -9.47 -9.08 -15.57
N ILE A 134 -9.38 -8.35 -14.45
CA ILE A 134 -8.54 -8.68 -13.31
C ILE A 134 -8.97 -9.98 -12.62
N MET A 135 -10.28 -10.23 -12.50
CA MET A 135 -10.81 -11.45 -11.87
C MET A 135 -11.06 -12.61 -12.83
N ASN A 136 -10.76 -12.45 -14.13
CA ASN A 136 -11.09 -13.42 -15.17
C ASN A 136 -12.57 -13.84 -15.12
N THR A 137 -13.47 -12.86 -15.22
CA THR A 137 -14.94 -13.03 -15.26
C THR A 137 -15.60 -12.35 -16.47
N THR A 138 -14.82 -12.03 -17.51
CA THR A 138 -15.27 -11.31 -18.73
C THR A 138 -16.37 -12.02 -19.51
N HIS A 139 -16.39 -13.35 -19.49
CA HIS A 139 -17.34 -14.17 -20.25
C HIS A 139 -18.67 -14.41 -19.51
N PHE A 140 -18.77 -14.01 -18.25
CA PHE A 140 -19.94 -14.25 -17.42
C PHE A 140 -20.85 -13.01 -17.32
N ASP A 141 -22.15 -13.24 -17.14
CA ASP A 141 -23.18 -12.22 -16.94
C ASP A 141 -23.13 -11.08 -17.98
N ASN A 142 -22.81 -11.39 -19.24
CA ASN A 142 -22.60 -10.43 -20.34
C ASN A 142 -21.60 -9.30 -20.00
N GLY A 143 -20.57 -9.61 -19.18
CA GLY A 143 -19.61 -8.62 -18.70
C GLY A 143 -20.13 -7.74 -17.55
N GLN A 144 -21.21 -8.14 -16.87
CA GLN A 144 -21.79 -7.43 -15.71
C GLN A 144 -21.77 -8.27 -14.43
N PHE A 145 -20.82 -9.20 -14.29
CA PHE A 145 -20.68 -10.09 -13.13
C PHE A 145 -20.73 -9.33 -11.80
N TRP A 146 -19.92 -8.27 -11.66
CA TRP A 146 -19.72 -7.55 -10.39
C TRP A 146 -20.80 -6.52 -10.04
N LEU A 147 -21.60 -6.06 -11.02
CA LEU A 147 -22.56 -4.94 -10.87
C LEU A 147 -22.04 -3.77 -10.03
N LEU A 148 -20.83 -3.28 -10.29
CA LEU A 148 -20.29 -2.16 -9.53
C LEU A 148 -21.12 -0.89 -9.78
N PRO A 149 -21.46 -0.12 -8.75
CA PRO A 149 -22.10 1.19 -8.90
C PRO A 149 -21.28 2.09 -9.83
N GLN A 150 -21.96 2.77 -10.76
CA GLN A 150 -21.29 3.69 -11.67
C GLN A 150 -21.18 5.10 -11.04
N PRO A 151 -19.96 5.64 -10.85
CA PRO A 151 -19.81 6.99 -10.32
C PRO A 151 -20.35 8.03 -11.31
N LYS A 152 -20.82 9.17 -10.78
CA LYS A 152 -21.33 10.29 -11.61
C LYS A 152 -20.25 10.72 -12.62
N PRO A 153 -20.59 10.95 -13.91
CA PRO A 153 -19.58 11.11 -14.97
C PRO A 153 -18.61 12.27 -14.72
N GLY A 154 -19.08 13.41 -14.20
CA GLY A 154 -18.20 14.53 -13.83
C GLY A 154 -17.22 14.21 -12.69
N LEU A 155 -17.60 13.31 -11.77
CA LEU A 155 -16.74 12.85 -10.69
C LEU A 155 -15.67 11.88 -11.22
N ALA A 156 -16.06 10.96 -12.11
CA ALA A 156 -15.14 10.04 -12.79
C ALA A 156 -14.10 10.81 -13.64
N ILE A 157 -14.52 11.80 -14.42
CA ILE A 157 -13.63 12.62 -15.26
C ILE A 157 -12.64 13.41 -14.38
N SER A 158 -13.13 14.12 -13.36
CA SER A 158 -12.26 14.92 -12.48
C SER A 158 -11.27 14.05 -11.70
N ALA A 159 -11.70 12.89 -11.20
CA ALA A 159 -10.83 11.90 -10.61
C ALA A 159 -9.75 11.38 -11.56
N THR A 160 -10.12 11.06 -12.80
CA THR A 160 -9.19 10.56 -13.84
C THR A 160 -8.11 11.59 -14.16
N VAL A 161 -8.49 12.85 -14.32
CA VAL A 161 -7.55 13.97 -14.58
C VAL A 161 -6.59 14.16 -13.40
N LEU A 162 -7.12 14.17 -12.16
CA LEU A 162 -6.29 14.35 -10.95
C LEU A 162 -5.31 13.19 -10.75
N LEU A 163 -5.78 11.93 -10.84
CA LEU A 163 -4.93 10.75 -10.73
C LEU A 163 -3.86 10.69 -11.83
N SER A 164 -4.20 11.04 -13.07
CA SER A 164 -3.23 11.11 -14.17
C SER A 164 -2.16 12.18 -13.89
N GLY A 165 -2.58 13.36 -13.38
CA GLY A 165 -1.66 14.41 -12.94
C GLY A 165 -0.75 13.96 -11.80
N PHE A 166 -1.25 13.19 -10.84
CA PHE A 166 -0.42 12.62 -9.76
C PHE A 166 0.56 11.56 -10.29
N GLY A 167 0.15 10.70 -11.22
CA GLY A 167 1.03 9.73 -11.88
C GLY A 167 2.17 10.38 -12.65
N VAL A 168 1.87 11.43 -13.42
CA VAL A 168 2.89 12.28 -14.07
C VAL A 168 3.78 12.95 -13.02
N GLY A 169 3.23 13.38 -11.89
CA GLY A 169 3.99 13.88 -10.75
C GLY A 169 5.01 12.88 -10.19
N TYR A 170 4.61 11.62 -9.96
CA TYR A 170 5.51 10.57 -9.49
C TYR A 170 6.60 10.22 -10.53
N LEU A 171 6.24 10.17 -11.83
CA LEU A 171 7.24 10.05 -12.90
C LEU A 171 8.23 11.22 -12.91
N ALA A 172 7.75 12.46 -12.74
CA ALA A 172 8.61 13.64 -12.72
C ALA A 172 9.61 13.62 -11.54
N LEU A 173 9.23 13.06 -10.38
CA LEU A 173 10.16 12.86 -9.26
C LEU A 173 11.27 11.85 -9.61
N ALA A 174 10.90 10.71 -10.20
CA ALA A 174 11.87 9.70 -10.65
C ALA A 174 12.82 10.25 -11.74
N ILE A 175 12.26 10.97 -12.74
CA ILE A 175 13.02 11.64 -13.80
C ILE A 175 13.94 12.73 -13.21
N THR A 176 13.52 13.47 -12.19
CA THR A 176 14.37 14.48 -11.53
C THR A 176 15.59 13.83 -10.86
N MET A 177 15.41 12.69 -10.19
CA MET A 177 16.52 11.95 -9.57
C MET A 177 17.50 11.38 -10.60
N LEU A 178 17.00 10.81 -11.71
CA LEU A 178 17.81 10.26 -12.80
C LEU A 178 18.48 11.35 -13.66
N GLY A 179 17.78 12.46 -13.90
CA GLY A 179 18.26 13.61 -14.67
C GLY A 179 19.39 14.34 -13.97
N PHE A 180 19.32 14.49 -12.63
CA PHE A 180 20.42 15.08 -11.86
C PHE A 180 21.72 14.29 -11.99
N PHE A 181 21.65 12.95 -11.94
CA PHE A 181 22.80 12.07 -12.20
C PHE A 181 23.40 12.28 -13.60
N ARG A 182 22.55 12.41 -14.63
CA ARG A 182 23.02 12.61 -16.01
C ARG A 182 23.61 14.00 -16.26
N SER A 183 23.06 15.06 -15.66
CA SER A 183 23.64 16.41 -15.73
C SER A 183 24.96 16.52 -14.97
N GLY A 184 25.09 15.86 -13.81
CA GLY A 184 26.38 15.78 -13.09
C GLY A 184 27.49 15.06 -13.86
N CYS A 185 27.15 14.34 -14.93
CA CYS A 185 28.09 13.66 -15.84
C CYS A 185 28.35 14.45 -17.15
N LEU A 186 27.66 15.59 -17.37
CA LEU A 186 27.74 16.39 -18.60
C LEU A 186 28.13 17.86 -18.36
N SER A 187 28.28 18.28 -17.10
CA SER A 187 28.62 19.65 -16.72
C SER A 187 30.07 19.74 -16.22
N ASP A 188 31.05 19.53 -17.12
CA ASP A 188 32.47 19.76 -16.79
C ASP A 188 33.29 20.35 -17.96
N ASP A 189 32.65 21.08 -18.89
CA ASP A 189 33.36 21.66 -20.05
C ASP A 189 33.00 23.13 -20.41
N ASN A 190 31.90 23.70 -19.88
CA ASN A 190 31.55 25.11 -20.13
C ASN A 190 30.81 25.72 -18.92
N ASP A 191 31.53 26.52 -18.12
CA ASP A 191 31.04 27.77 -17.51
C ASP A 191 32.15 28.42 -16.65
N ALA A 192 33.01 29.22 -17.30
CA ALA A 192 33.90 30.14 -16.60
C ALA A 192 33.11 31.41 -16.22
N PRO A 193 33.02 31.80 -14.94
CA PRO A 193 32.21 32.95 -14.53
C PRO A 193 32.90 34.27 -14.88
N ASN A 194 32.43 34.94 -15.93
CA ASN A 194 32.85 36.29 -16.26
C ASN A 194 32.32 37.29 -15.22
N THR A 195 33.23 37.92 -14.47
CA THR A 195 32.90 39.00 -13.54
C THR A 195 32.47 40.26 -14.28
N GLY A 196 31.18 40.56 -14.27
CA GLY A 196 30.60 41.80 -14.78
C GLY A 196 29.98 42.65 -13.67
N ASN A 197 30.53 43.84 -13.42
CA ASN A 197 30.02 44.79 -12.44
C ASN A 197 28.64 45.32 -12.84
N VAL A 198 27.68 45.37 -11.90
CA VAL A 198 26.43 46.13 -12.07
C VAL A 198 26.17 46.98 -10.83
N SER A 199 25.79 48.24 -11.06
CA SER A 199 25.87 49.35 -10.11
C SER A 199 24.79 49.39 -9.03
N ASN A 200 25.13 50.02 -7.90
CA ASN A 200 24.16 50.58 -6.96
C ASN A 200 23.24 51.62 -7.65
N ASN A 201 21.96 51.67 -7.26
CA ASN A 201 21.19 52.92 -7.17
C ASN A 201 19.87 52.76 -6.37
N ASN A 202 19.92 53.21 -5.11
CA ASN A 202 19.01 54.18 -4.47
C ASN A 202 17.46 54.09 -4.56
N VAL A 203 16.87 54.00 -3.35
CA VAL A 203 15.78 54.85 -2.81
C VAL A 203 14.32 54.59 -3.26
N VAL A 204 13.44 54.31 -2.28
CA VAL A 204 12.31 55.14 -1.79
C VAL A 204 11.73 54.43 -0.55
N GLY A 205 11.23 55.15 0.46
CA GLY A 205 10.64 54.55 1.66
C GLY A 205 9.27 55.11 2.05
N LYS A 206 8.44 54.25 2.67
CA LYS A 206 7.25 54.54 3.52
C LYS A 206 6.08 55.31 2.85
N PRO A 207 4.80 55.09 3.26
CA PRO A 207 4.39 55.08 4.67
C PRO A 207 3.49 53.93 5.15
N THR A 208 3.44 53.80 6.47
CA THR A 208 2.46 53.01 7.23
C THR A 208 1.07 53.67 7.15
N GLN A 209 0.01 52.88 7.00
CA GLN A 209 -1.36 53.34 7.29
C GLN A 209 -2.03 52.43 8.33
N SER A 210 -2.51 53.05 9.40
CA SER A 210 -3.39 52.46 10.40
C SER A 210 -4.85 52.60 9.98
N LEU A 211 -5.66 51.56 10.16
CA LEU A 211 -7.12 51.72 10.18
C LEU A 211 -7.79 50.81 11.24
N SER A 212 -8.94 51.27 11.70
CA SER A 212 -9.58 50.97 12.99
C SER A 212 -10.39 49.66 13.08
N THR A 213 -10.45 49.12 14.30
CA THR A 213 -11.40 48.10 14.78
C THR A 213 -12.83 48.65 14.96
N PRO A 214 -13.85 47.79 14.84
CA PRO A 214 -14.85 47.67 15.92
C PRO A 214 -15.12 46.16 16.26
N PRO A 215 -16.13 45.75 17.06
CA PRO A 215 -15.90 45.21 18.40
C PRO A 215 -16.01 43.68 18.51
N ALA A 216 -15.66 43.16 19.69
CA ALA A 216 -15.47 41.74 19.95
C ALA A 216 -16.74 40.97 20.33
N SER A 217 -16.84 39.73 19.84
CA SER A 217 -17.20 38.56 20.66
C SER A 217 -16.61 37.27 20.04
N THR A 218 -16.30 36.28 20.88
CA THR A 218 -15.99 34.89 20.47
C THR A 218 -14.71 34.62 19.64
N ARG A 219 -13.56 35.30 19.87
CA ARG A 219 -12.29 35.00 19.15
C ARG A 219 -11.04 34.69 20.00
N ASN A 220 -11.20 34.55 21.32
CA ASN A 220 -10.10 34.62 22.29
C ASN A 220 -9.26 33.33 22.49
N ALA A 221 -9.55 32.23 21.79
CA ALA A 221 -8.77 30.99 21.85
C ALA A 221 -7.82 30.85 20.65
N VAL A 222 -8.37 30.90 19.44
CA VAL A 222 -7.59 30.76 18.18
C VAL A 222 -6.54 31.88 18.06
N GLN A 223 -6.89 33.13 18.37
CA GLN A 223 -5.91 34.23 18.32
C GLN A 223 -4.78 34.04 19.36
N ARG A 224 -5.05 33.49 20.55
CA ARG A 224 -4.01 33.17 21.54
C ARG A 224 -3.07 32.08 21.06
N ILE A 225 -3.60 31.04 20.41
CA ILE A 225 -2.79 29.96 19.83
C ILE A 225 -1.95 30.50 18.66
N VAL A 226 -2.52 31.33 17.79
CA VAL A 226 -1.79 31.93 16.65
C VAL A 226 -0.68 32.88 17.13
N LEU A 227 -0.93 33.72 18.14
CA LEU A 227 0.09 34.58 18.75
C LEU A 227 1.21 33.75 19.40
N TRP A 228 0.85 32.73 20.19
CA TRP A 228 1.81 31.82 20.81
C TRP A 228 2.67 31.07 19.79
N VAL A 229 2.10 30.63 18.66
CA VAL A 229 2.85 30.01 17.55
C VAL A 229 3.78 31.03 16.86
N HIS A 230 3.40 32.31 16.80
CA HIS A 230 4.21 33.36 16.17
C HIS A 230 5.43 33.77 17.03
N GLU A 231 5.34 33.69 18.36
CA GLU A 231 6.44 33.95 19.31
C GLU A 231 7.46 32.80 19.44
N LEU A 232 7.20 31.63 18.86
CA LEU A 232 8.16 30.52 18.87
C LEU A 232 9.40 30.81 18.01
N PRO A 233 10.60 30.35 18.43
CA PRO A 233 11.79 30.35 17.58
C PRO A 233 11.49 29.70 16.22
N ILE A 234 12.05 30.25 15.14
CA ILE A 234 11.76 29.84 13.74
C ILE A 234 11.92 28.31 13.57
N ASP A 235 13.03 27.79 14.08
CA ASP A 235 13.40 26.38 14.26
C ASP A 235 12.30 25.50 14.89
N VAL A 236 11.70 26.00 15.98
CA VAL A 236 10.66 25.28 16.74
C VAL A 236 9.31 25.37 16.02
N ARG A 237 8.98 26.55 15.48
CA ARG A 237 7.76 26.81 14.70
C ARG A 237 7.69 25.94 13.46
N GLN A 238 8.82 25.76 12.76
CA GLN A 238 8.92 24.88 11.58
C GLN A 238 8.68 23.40 11.94
N HIS A 239 9.16 22.93 13.09
CA HIS A 239 8.91 21.56 13.56
C HIS A 239 7.42 21.31 13.88
N TYR A 240 6.76 22.21 14.62
CA TYR A 240 5.33 22.11 14.87
C TYR A 240 4.49 22.24 13.59
N TYR A 241 4.90 23.09 12.65
CA TYR A 241 4.22 23.21 11.36
C TYR A 241 4.31 21.93 10.54
N ILE A 242 5.48 21.27 10.50
CA ILE A 242 5.63 19.98 9.81
C ILE A 242 4.80 18.89 10.48
N ALA A 243 4.82 18.79 11.83
CA ALA A 243 3.99 17.85 12.57
C ALA A 243 2.48 18.09 12.36
N ALA A 244 2.05 19.37 12.27
CA ALA A 244 0.67 19.73 11.93
C ALA A 244 0.29 19.35 10.49
N LEU A 245 1.25 19.31 9.55
CA LEU A 245 1.06 18.78 8.19
C LEU A 245 1.16 17.24 8.12
N ASP A 246 1.59 16.56 9.20
CA ASP A 246 1.63 15.10 9.31
C ASP A 246 0.35 14.55 9.96
N LEU A 247 -0.22 15.27 10.94
CA LEU A 247 -1.45 14.92 11.67
C LEU A 247 -2.66 14.52 10.80
N PRO A 248 -3.08 15.30 9.78
CA PRO A 248 -4.22 14.94 8.95
C PRO A 248 -4.04 13.58 8.27
N LYS A 249 -2.81 13.24 7.83
CA LYS A 249 -2.54 11.95 7.18
C LYS A 249 -2.77 10.78 8.13
N LEU A 250 -2.21 10.87 9.34
CA LEU A 250 -2.32 9.84 10.36
C LEU A 250 -3.78 9.66 10.82
N ILE A 251 -4.56 10.75 10.86
CA ILE A 251 -6.01 10.71 11.09
C ILE A 251 -6.72 9.98 9.94
N PHE A 252 -6.47 10.34 8.68
CA PHE A 252 -7.09 9.67 7.53
C PHE A 252 -6.73 8.17 7.46
N GLN A 253 -5.48 7.80 7.73
CA GLN A 253 -5.05 6.40 7.80
C GLN A 253 -5.77 5.64 8.94
N SER A 254 -6.00 6.29 10.09
CA SER A 254 -6.76 5.71 11.21
C SER A 254 -8.25 5.55 10.87
N ILE A 255 -8.84 6.52 10.16
CA ILE A 255 -10.22 6.44 9.66
C ILE A 255 -10.35 5.30 8.64
N THR A 256 -9.40 5.12 7.73
CA THR A 256 -9.43 4.00 6.77
C THR A 256 -9.39 2.63 7.47
N LEU A 257 -8.60 2.45 8.54
CA LEU A 257 -8.65 1.23 9.36
C LEU A 257 -10.03 1.03 10.00
N TYR A 258 -10.65 2.10 10.49
CA TYR A 258 -12.00 2.06 11.06
C TYR A 258 -13.05 1.68 10.01
N THR A 259 -12.95 2.21 8.78
CA THR A 259 -13.80 1.82 7.65
C THR A 259 -13.62 0.33 7.29
N TYR A 260 -12.38 -0.17 7.23
CA TYR A 260 -12.13 -1.60 6.95
C TYR A 260 -12.71 -2.54 8.01
N LEU A 261 -12.71 -2.12 9.29
CA LEU A 261 -13.39 -2.81 10.37
C LEU A 261 -14.92 -2.80 10.17
N LEU A 262 -15.51 -1.62 9.94
CA LEU A 262 -16.96 -1.48 9.80
C LEU A 262 -17.55 -2.17 8.57
N ASP A 263 -16.85 -2.15 7.43
CA ASP A 263 -17.30 -2.76 6.17
C ASP A 263 -16.93 -4.26 6.05
N GLY A 264 -16.43 -4.87 7.14
CA GLY A 264 -16.24 -6.31 7.23
C GLY A 264 -15.12 -6.87 6.36
N PHE A 265 -14.01 -6.13 6.19
CA PHE A 265 -12.89 -6.60 5.38
C PHE A 265 -12.25 -7.88 5.94
N PRO A 266 -11.62 -8.72 5.10
CA PRO A 266 -10.87 -9.89 5.56
C PRO A 266 -9.89 -9.57 6.69
N THR A 267 -9.93 -10.34 7.78
CA THR A 267 -9.15 -10.07 9.00
C THR A 267 -7.64 -10.00 8.75
N ALA A 268 -7.12 -10.76 7.77
CA ALA A 268 -5.73 -10.69 7.35
C ALA A 268 -5.33 -9.28 6.85
N ILE A 269 -6.19 -8.62 6.07
CA ILE A 269 -5.98 -7.24 5.60
C ILE A 269 -6.02 -6.27 6.77
N ILE A 270 -7.00 -6.42 7.67
CA ILE A 270 -7.17 -5.57 8.86
C ILE A 270 -5.93 -5.65 9.78
N TYR A 271 -5.43 -6.85 10.05
CA TYR A 271 -4.23 -7.03 10.86
C TYR A 271 -2.98 -6.48 10.16
N TYR A 272 -2.78 -6.77 8.88
CA TYR A 272 -1.65 -6.24 8.11
C TYR A 272 -1.65 -4.69 8.08
N TYR A 273 -2.81 -4.08 7.81
CA TYR A 273 -2.97 -2.62 7.82
C TYR A 273 -2.70 -2.03 9.21
N SER A 274 -3.27 -2.63 10.27
CA SER A 274 -3.09 -2.12 11.64
C SER A 274 -1.64 -2.20 12.13
N VAL A 275 -0.90 -3.26 11.81
CA VAL A 275 0.54 -3.38 12.12
C VAL A 275 1.35 -2.29 11.41
N LEU A 276 1.12 -2.08 10.11
CA LEU A 276 1.79 -1.00 9.37
C LEU A 276 1.41 0.39 9.90
N LEU A 277 0.17 0.58 10.35
CA LEU A 277 -0.30 1.85 10.90
C LEU A 277 0.40 2.16 12.23
N VAL A 278 0.52 1.16 13.11
CA VAL A 278 1.31 1.25 14.35
C VAL A 278 2.74 1.63 14.05
N LEU A 279 3.38 0.97 13.08
CA LEU A 279 4.74 1.32 12.67
C LEU A 279 4.84 2.78 12.19
N ASN A 280 3.86 3.28 11.44
CA ASN A 280 3.84 4.69 11.04
C ASN A 280 3.70 5.65 12.23
N TRP A 281 2.80 5.35 13.18
CA TRP A 281 2.67 6.10 14.44
C TRP A 281 3.95 6.06 15.31
N LEU A 282 4.66 4.92 15.33
CA LEU A 282 5.94 4.79 16.03
C LEU A 282 7.05 5.61 15.37
N VAL A 283 7.11 5.64 14.03
CA VAL A 283 8.06 6.49 13.30
C VAL A 283 7.72 7.98 13.51
N ALA A 284 6.44 8.37 13.51
CA ALA A 284 6.00 9.73 13.87
C ALA A 284 6.36 10.10 15.31
N CYS A 285 6.19 9.17 16.26
CA CYS A 285 6.57 9.31 17.66
C CYS A 285 8.08 9.54 17.81
N TYR A 286 8.91 8.71 17.18
CA TYR A 286 10.37 8.86 17.20
C TYR A 286 10.84 10.17 16.56
N ARG A 287 10.23 10.54 15.43
CA ARG A 287 10.48 11.78 14.69
C ARG A 287 10.12 13.05 15.46
N SER A 288 9.15 13.02 16.38
CA SER A 288 8.82 14.18 17.24
C SER A 288 9.75 14.33 18.45
N GLN A 289 10.49 13.27 18.82
CA GLN A 289 11.53 13.34 19.86
C GLN A 289 12.85 13.91 19.32
N HIS A 290 13.30 13.44 18.15
CA HIS A 290 14.61 13.80 17.59
C HIS A 290 14.58 15.13 16.81
N TYR A 291 15.38 16.09 17.27
CA TYR A 291 15.56 17.41 16.63
C TYR A 291 16.93 17.57 15.94
N VAL A 292 17.78 16.54 15.95
CA VAL A 292 19.06 16.59 15.25
C VAL A 292 18.79 16.59 13.74
N SER A 293 19.44 17.49 13.00
CA SER A 293 19.34 17.54 11.54
C SER A 293 19.91 16.26 10.93
N ASP A 294 19.05 15.31 10.55
CA ASP A 294 19.43 14.14 9.76
C ASP A 294 20.09 14.62 8.46
N PRO A 295 21.42 14.46 8.26
CA PRO A 295 22.09 15.04 7.11
C PRO A 295 21.61 14.41 5.79
N ASP A 296 21.22 13.13 5.83
CA ASP A 296 20.76 12.31 4.69
C ASP A 296 19.25 12.00 4.74
N LEU A 297 18.51 12.67 5.64
CA LEU A 297 17.05 12.62 5.79
C LEU A 297 16.44 11.21 5.95
N ILE A 298 17.19 10.24 6.49
CA ILE A 298 16.81 8.82 6.53
C ILE A 298 15.46 8.59 7.25
N ILE A 299 15.25 9.19 8.42
CA ILE A 299 14.00 9.02 9.20
C ILE A 299 12.82 9.64 8.45
N ALA A 300 13.01 10.81 7.83
CA ALA A 300 11.99 11.45 7.02
C ALA A 300 11.62 10.60 5.79
N ARG A 301 12.62 10.04 5.08
CA ARG A 301 12.39 9.16 3.93
C ARG A 301 11.60 7.91 4.33
N LEU A 302 11.98 7.25 5.43
CA LEU A 302 11.27 6.08 5.94
C LEU A 302 9.80 6.41 6.27
N TYR A 303 9.56 7.51 7.00
CA TYR A 303 8.21 7.98 7.34
C TYR A 303 7.36 8.23 6.09
N TYR A 304 7.89 8.94 5.10
CA TYR A 304 7.13 9.24 3.88
C TYR A 304 6.98 8.03 2.93
N THR A 305 7.78 6.97 3.08
CA THR A 305 7.54 5.68 2.43
C THR A 305 6.31 4.98 3.02
N PHE A 306 6.10 5.02 4.35
CA PHE A 306 4.86 4.52 4.96
C PHE A 306 3.64 5.36 4.53
N ASP A 307 3.75 6.69 4.51
CA ASP A 307 2.66 7.55 3.99
C ASP A 307 2.30 7.22 2.53
N LEU A 308 3.32 6.97 1.69
CA LEU A 308 3.12 6.61 0.29
C LEU A 308 2.53 5.20 0.16
N PHE A 309 2.92 4.25 1.03
CA PHE A 309 2.27 2.94 1.11
C PHE A 309 0.77 3.10 1.37
N PHE A 310 0.35 3.88 2.37
CA PHE A 310 -1.07 4.05 2.66
C PHE A 310 -1.86 4.82 1.59
N ALA A 311 -1.24 5.83 0.98
CA ALA A 311 -1.89 6.64 -0.04
C ALA A 311 -2.06 5.93 -1.40
N VAL A 312 -1.17 4.97 -1.71
CA VAL A 312 -1.03 4.38 -3.04
C VAL A 312 -1.11 2.85 -2.99
N PHE A 313 -0.30 2.17 -2.18
CA PHE A 313 -0.17 0.71 -2.21
C PHE A 313 -1.20 -0.06 -1.37
N ALA A 314 -1.75 0.49 -0.29
CA ALA A 314 -2.71 -0.22 0.54
C ALA A 314 -3.94 -0.71 -0.26
N PRO A 315 -4.56 0.08 -1.16
CA PRO A 315 -5.63 -0.40 -2.01
C PRO A 315 -5.19 -1.44 -3.07
N LEU A 316 -3.93 -1.42 -3.53
CA LEU A 316 -3.37 -2.47 -4.38
C LEU A 316 -3.24 -3.80 -3.61
N VAL A 317 -2.78 -3.77 -2.37
CA VAL A 317 -2.66 -4.98 -1.52
C VAL A 317 -4.02 -5.61 -1.27
N VAL A 318 -5.06 -4.80 -1.03
CA VAL A 318 -6.45 -5.26 -0.93
C VAL A 318 -6.89 -5.97 -2.23
N LEU A 319 -6.64 -5.35 -3.38
CA LEU A 319 -7.00 -5.93 -4.68
C LEU A 319 -6.27 -7.26 -4.95
N VAL A 320 -4.95 -7.30 -4.69
CA VAL A 320 -4.13 -8.52 -4.84
C VAL A 320 -4.59 -9.63 -3.91
N TYR A 321 -5.00 -9.31 -2.67
CA TYR A 321 -5.59 -10.31 -1.77
C TYR A 321 -6.81 -10.97 -2.41
N PHE A 322 -7.77 -10.18 -2.93
CA PHE A 322 -8.97 -10.74 -3.54
C PHE A 322 -8.66 -11.53 -4.83
N ILE A 323 -7.73 -11.08 -5.68
CA ILE A 323 -7.30 -11.84 -6.87
C ILE A 323 -6.80 -13.24 -6.49
N MET A 324 -6.00 -13.32 -5.41
CA MET A 324 -5.41 -14.58 -4.95
C MET A 324 -6.38 -15.45 -4.14
N SER A 325 -7.42 -14.87 -3.52
CA SER A 325 -8.39 -15.58 -2.68
C SER A 325 -9.71 -15.93 -3.37
N PHE A 326 -10.01 -15.34 -4.54
CA PHE A 326 -11.32 -15.46 -5.17
C PHE A 326 -11.58 -16.88 -5.70
N GLN A 327 -12.54 -17.56 -5.09
CA GLN A 327 -12.97 -18.91 -5.44
C GLN A 327 -14.27 -18.85 -6.24
N PHE A 328 -14.18 -19.24 -7.51
CA PHE A 328 -15.31 -19.41 -8.42
C PHE A 328 -14.93 -20.47 -9.46
N ASP A 329 -15.70 -21.57 -9.51
CA ASP A 329 -15.48 -22.62 -10.50
C ASP A 329 -16.04 -22.20 -11.86
N ARG A 330 -15.14 -21.67 -12.68
CA ARG A 330 -15.42 -21.19 -14.03
C ARG A 330 -15.72 -22.35 -14.98
N ALA A 331 -15.14 -23.53 -14.74
CA ALA A 331 -15.34 -24.68 -15.62
C ALA A 331 -16.70 -25.34 -15.36
N GLU A 332 -17.04 -25.59 -14.08
CA GLU A 332 -18.36 -26.08 -13.69
C GLU A 332 -19.46 -25.15 -14.23
N PHE A 333 -19.31 -23.83 -14.03
CA PHE A 333 -20.33 -22.88 -14.48
C PHE A 333 -20.46 -22.80 -16.01
N MET A 334 -19.36 -22.86 -16.76
CA MET A 334 -19.42 -22.95 -18.24
C MET A 334 -20.17 -24.21 -18.70
N THR A 335 -19.88 -25.38 -18.11
CA THR A 335 -20.62 -26.61 -18.46
C THR A 335 -22.10 -26.53 -18.12
N ARG A 336 -22.48 -25.77 -17.08
CA ARG A 336 -23.89 -25.50 -16.75
C ARG A 336 -24.56 -24.62 -17.81
N MET A 337 -23.91 -23.55 -18.27
CA MET A 337 -24.41 -22.69 -19.34
C MET A 337 -24.57 -23.42 -20.68
N GLU A 338 -23.73 -24.41 -20.95
CA GLU A 338 -23.80 -25.25 -22.17
C GLU A 338 -24.89 -26.32 -22.10
N THR A 339 -25.23 -26.82 -20.91
CA THR A 339 -26.15 -27.96 -20.72
C THR A 339 -27.57 -27.55 -20.34
N LEU A 340 -27.77 -26.43 -19.63
CA LEU A 340 -29.08 -25.94 -19.27
C LEU A 340 -29.64 -25.03 -20.37
N THR A 341 -30.91 -25.23 -20.74
CA THR A 341 -31.64 -24.27 -21.57
C THR A 341 -31.70 -22.91 -20.87
N PRO A 342 -31.52 -21.78 -21.59
CA PRO A 342 -31.35 -20.48 -20.95
C PRO A 342 -32.57 -20.04 -20.13
N SER A 343 -32.46 -20.22 -18.81
CA SER A 343 -33.34 -19.76 -17.75
C SER A 343 -32.87 -18.39 -17.24
N SER A 344 -33.76 -17.61 -16.62
CA SER A 344 -33.46 -16.25 -16.14
C SER A 344 -32.47 -16.20 -14.97
N PHE A 345 -32.31 -17.31 -14.21
CA PHE A 345 -31.47 -17.36 -13.01
C PHE A 345 -30.27 -18.30 -13.14
N ASP A 346 -30.43 -19.45 -13.79
CA ASP A 346 -29.38 -20.48 -13.88
C ASP A 346 -28.14 -20.03 -14.67
N ASN A 347 -28.31 -19.01 -15.52
CA ASN A 347 -27.26 -18.37 -16.29
C ASN A 347 -26.54 -17.22 -15.56
N VAL A 348 -26.95 -16.85 -14.33
CA VAL A 348 -26.35 -15.74 -13.59
C VAL A 348 -25.20 -16.22 -12.71
N ALA A 349 -23.99 -16.11 -13.23
CA ALA A 349 -22.75 -16.59 -12.62
C ALA A 349 -22.47 -15.98 -11.23
N ARG A 350 -22.77 -14.69 -11.03
CA ARG A 350 -22.59 -14.03 -9.72
C ARG A 350 -23.30 -14.76 -8.59
N ILE A 351 -24.46 -15.37 -8.86
CA ILE A 351 -25.27 -16.07 -7.85
C ILE A 351 -24.50 -17.28 -7.28
N PHE A 352 -23.64 -17.90 -8.07
CA PHE A 352 -22.89 -19.11 -7.70
C PHE A 352 -21.54 -18.83 -7.03
N GLY A 353 -20.93 -17.66 -7.27
CA GLY A 353 -19.73 -17.22 -6.53
C GLY A 353 -19.97 -16.99 -5.03
N LEU A 354 -18.92 -16.93 -4.22
CA LEU A 354 -19.05 -16.75 -2.76
C LEU A 354 -19.48 -15.31 -2.39
N PRO A 355 -20.61 -15.11 -1.67
CA PRO A 355 -21.15 -13.78 -1.41
C PRO A 355 -20.29 -12.95 -0.47
N ALA A 356 -19.56 -13.58 0.47
CA ALA A 356 -18.49 -12.92 1.22
C ALA A 356 -17.49 -12.26 0.28
N GLN A 357 -16.93 -13.04 -0.64
CA GLN A 357 -15.86 -12.59 -1.51
C GLN A 357 -16.37 -11.57 -2.52
N ILE A 358 -17.58 -11.75 -3.06
CA ILE A 358 -18.21 -10.80 -3.97
C ILE A 358 -18.53 -9.48 -3.26
N SER A 359 -19.22 -9.52 -2.12
CA SER A 359 -19.58 -8.32 -1.37
C SER A 359 -18.34 -7.56 -0.89
N SER A 360 -17.37 -8.25 -0.27
CA SER A 360 -16.14 -7.62 0.21
C SER A 360 -15.28 -7.08 -0.94
N PHE A 361 -15.24 -7.76 -2.10
CA PHE A 361 -14.58 -7.23 -3.29
C PHE A 361 -15.29 -6.01 -3.86
N CYS A 362 -16.61 -6.05 -4.05
CA CYS A 362 -17.36 -4.89 -4.57
C CYS A 362 -17.25 -3.67 -3.65
N SER A 363 -17.29 -3.88 -2.33
CA SER A 363 -17.02 -2.84 -1.32
C SER A 363 -15.60 -2.28 -1.44
N ALA A 364 -14.59 -3.15 -1.51
CA ALA A 364 -13.19 -2.75 -1.69
C ALA A 364 -12.94 -2.03 -3.03
N PHE A 365 -13.59 -2.44 -4.11
CA PHE A 365 -13.46 -1.84 -5.42
C PHE A 365 -14.20 -0.49 -5.50
N HIS A 366 -15.36 -0.38 -4.84
CA HIS A 366 -16.02 0.91 -4.62
C HIS A 366 -15.16 1.87 -3.77
N TYR A 367 -14.32 1.36 -2.84
CA TYR A 367 -13.30 2.17 -2.18
C TYR A 367 -12.12 2.57 -3.10
N LEU A 368 -11.82 1.82 -4.17
CA LEU A 368 -10.87 2.25 -5.22
C LEU A 368 -11.47 3.38 -6.08
N GLN A 369 -12.77 3.37 -6.29
CA GLN A 369 -13.49 4.44 -6.96
C GLN A 369 -13.54 5.71 -6.09
N PHE A 370 -13.77 6.84 -6.75
CA PHE A 370 -14.27 8.04 -6.09
C PHE A 370 -15.80 8.03 -6.21
N SER A 371 -16.47 7.76 -5.10
CA SER A 371 -17.93 7.72 -5.01
C SER A 371 -18.52 9.08 -4.63
N SER A 372 -17.81 9.83 -3.76
CA SER A 372 -18.20 11.18 -3.30
C SER A 372 -17.10 12.21 -3.56
N GLY A 373 -17.50 13.49 -3.71
CA GLY A 373 -16.60 14.63 -3.81
C GLY A 373 -15.66 14.76 -2.61
N ASP A 374 -16.09 14.37 -1.41
CA ASP A 374 -15.24 14.37 -0.21
C ASP A 374 -14.10 13.37 -0.35
N THR A 375 -14.41 12.17 -0.88
CA THR A 375 -13.41 11.12 -1.14
C THR A 375 -12.40 11.54 -2.20
N LEU A 376 -12.83 12.31 -3.19
CA LEU A 376 -11.96 12.92 -4.18
C LEU A 376 -11.07 13.99 -3.54
N PHE A 377 -11.61 14.86 -2.70
CA PHE A 377 -10.85 15.91 -2.03
C PHE A 377 -9.75 15.36 -1.12
N TYR A 378 -10.05 14.48 -0.16
CA TYR A 378 -9.03 14.06 0.81
C TYR A 378 -7.97 13.13 0.19
N LYS A 379 -8.33 12.17 -0.69
CA LYS A 379 -7.36 11.30 -1.37
C LYS A 379 -6.46 12.09 -2.34
N SER A 380 -7.00 13.12 -2.99
CA SER A 380 -6.21 14.06 -3.81
C SER A 380 -5.28 14.90 -2.95
N GLY A 381 -5.76 15.40 -1.80
CA GLY A 381 -4.94 16.10 -0.82
C GLY A 381 -3.79 15.26 -0.29
N LEU A 382 -4.02 13.97 0.00
CA LEU A 382 -2.98 13.02 0.41
C LEU A 382 -1.90 12.82 -0.69
N ASN A 383 -2.30 12.63 -1.95
CA ASN A 383 -1.37 12.48 -3.07
C ASN A 383 -0.59 13.77 -3.35
N LEU A 384 -1.25 14.93 -3.37
CA LEU A 384 -0.60 16.23 -3.54
C LEU A 384 0.41 16.52 -2.41
N LEU A 385 0.05 16.23 -1.17
CA LEU A 385 0.92 16.39 0.00
C LEU A 385 2.08 15.38 0.02
N SER A 386 1.88 14.18 -0.53
CA SER A 386 2.93 13.19 -0.78
C SER A 386 3.95 13.73 -1.79
N LEU A 387 3.50 14.14 -2.98
CA LEU A 387 4.33 14.70 -4.04
C LEU A 387 5.10 15.95 -3.58
N TYR A 388 4.44 16.86 -2.87
CA TYR A 388 5.09 18.05 -2.30
C TYR A 388 6.21 17.70 -1.32
N LYS A 389 5.96 16.75 -0.39
CA LYS A 389 6.96 16.32 0.60
C LYS A 389 8.14 15.59 -0.05
N TRP A 390 7.87 14.68 -1.00
CA TRP A 390 8.94 13.99 -1.75
C TRP A 390 9.76 14.94 -2.63
N ARG A 391 9.14 15.90 -3.31
CA ARG A 391 9.84 16.97 -4.04
C ARG A 391 10.80 17.75 -3.12
N ASN A 392 10.32 18.17 -1.95
CA ASN A 392 11.14 18.91 -0.99
C ASN A 392 12.34 18.08 -0.47
N ILE A 393 12.18 16.77 -0.27
CA ILE A 393 13.28 15.88 0.15
C ILE A 393 14.33 15.77 -0.96
N ILE A 394 13.92 15.52 -2.21
CA ILE A 394 14.83 15.40 -3.35
C ILE A 394 15.61 16.70 -3.55
N LEU A 395 14.93 17.85 -3.52
CA LEU A 395 15.59 19.16 -3.61
C LEU A 395 16.51 19.45 -2.43
N THR A 396 16.16 19.02 -1.22
CA THR A 396 17.01 19.18 -0.02
C THR A 396 18.25 18.31 -0.11
N LEU A 397 18.15 17.05 -0.56
CA LEU A 397 19.30 16.17 -0.78
C LEU A 397 20.25 16.74 -1.85
N ILE A 398 19.71 17.20 -2.97
CA ILE A 398 20.49 17.88 -4.03
C ILE A 398 21.20 19.13 -3.50
N ARG A 399 20.52 19.95 -2.69
CA ARG A 399 21.12 21.15 -2.09
C ARG A 399 22.22 20.79 -1.09
N ASN A 400 21.94 19.86 -0.16
CA ASN A 400 22.90 19.38 0.83
C ASN A 400 24.15 18.80 0.15
N TYR A 401 23.99 18.07 -0.96
CA TYR A 401 25.12 17.56 -1.75
C TYR A 401 25.96 18.71 -2.32
N ARG A 402 25.34 19.70 -2.99
CA ARG A 402 26.05 20.87 -3.54
C ARG A 402 26.76 21.69 -2.46
N GLU A 403 26.16 21.84 -1.29
CA GLU A 403 26.80 22.51 -0.14
C GLU A 403 28.04 21.73 0.36
N ARG A 404 27.94 20.40 0.52
CA ARG A 404 29.09 19.54 0.87
C ARG A 404 30.19 19.58 -0.18
N GLU A 405 29.85 19.67 -1.46
CA GLU A 405 30.81 19.78 -2.57
C GLU A 405 31.53 21.15 -2.57
N LEU A 406 30.79 22.25 -2.38
CA LEU A 406 31.36 23.58 -2.23
C LEU A 406 32.27 23.69 -0.99
N GLU A 407 31.91 23.03 0.11
CA GLU A 407 32.79 22.90 1.28
C GLU A 407 34.06 22.10 0.99
N ARG A 408 33.96 20.97 0.27
CA ARG A 408 35.14 20.18 -0.16
C ARG A 408 36.07 21.03 -1.03
N LYS A 409 35.51 21.73 -2.04
CA LYS A 409 36.26 22.64 -2.92
C LYS A 409 36.94 23.77 -2.12
N ARG A 410 36.23 24.45 -1.20
CA ARG A 410 36.82 25.47 -0.30
C ARG A 410 37.94 24.92 0.60
N LYS A 411 37.76 23.73 1.19
CA LYS A 411 38.77 23.08 2.05
C LYS A 411 39.99 22.63 1.25
N ALA A 412 39.84 22.26 -0.03
CA ALA A 412 40.95 21.97 -0.92
C ALA A 412 41.71 23.24 -1.37
N SER A 413 41.02 24.38 -1.56
CA SER A 413 41.65 25.67 -1.87
C SER A 413 42.43 26.28 -0.70
N VAL A 414 42.10 25.93 0.55
CA VAL A 414 42.88 26.31 1.73
C VAL A 414 43.91 25.22 2.01
N GLY A 415 45.11 25.38 1.46
CA GLY A 415 46.22 24.44 1.65
C GLY A 415 46.57 24.19 3.12
N PRO A 416 47.27 23.08 3.44
CA PRO A 416 47.55 22.69 4.81
C PRO A 416 48.38 23.75 5.53
N VAL A 417 47.83 24.32 6.60
CA VAL A 417 48.54 25.26 7.48
C VAL A 417 49.75 24.54 8.08
N SER A 418 50.94 25.10 7.86
CA SER A 418 52.18 24.58 8.46
C SER A 418 52.08 24.59 9.98
N VAL A 419 52.12 23.40 10.59
CA VAL A 419 51.99 23.25 12.03
C VAL A 419 53.32 23.59 12.71
N ASP A 420 53.46 24.83 13.16
CA ASP A 420 54.56 25.21 14.06
C ASP A 420 54.47 24.41 15.36
N THR A 421 55.55 23.68 15.67
CA THR A 421 55.61 22.64 16.70
C THR A 421 55.45 23.17 18.15
N SER A 422 55.33 24.49 18.34
CA SER A 422 55.21 25.16 19.64
C SER A 422 53.79 25.18 20.24
N ARG A 423 52.72 24.98 19.44
CA ARG A 423 51.31 25.08 19.93
C ARG A 423 50.72 23.78 20.50
N THR A 424 51.49 22.70 20.51
CA THR A 424 51.04 21.35 20.91
C THR A 424 50.74 21.19 22.40
N SER A 425 51.38 21.98 23.28
CA SER A 425 51.12 22.00 24.73
C SER A 425 49.79 22.72 25.06
N SER A 426 49.55 23.88 24.42
CA SER A 426 48.35 24.69 24.57
C SER A 426 47.08 23.93 24.13
N LEU A 427 47.12 23.29 22.96
CA LEU A 427 45.98 22.52 22.44
C LEU A 427 45.60 21.34 23.33
N LYS A 428 46.56 20.61 23.91
CA LYS A 428 46.26 19.52 24.86
C LYS A 428 45.55 20.03 26.12
N ALA A 429 45.95 21.18 26.67
CA ALA A 429 45.29 21.78 27.82
C ALA A 429 43.85 22.23 27.50
N VAL A 430 43.62 22.80 26.31
CA VAL A 430 42.27 23.18 25.84
C VAL A 430 41.40 21.96 25.59
N ILE A 431 41.91 20.95 24.88
CA ILE A 431 41.17 19.70 24.57
C ILE A 431 40.79 18.96 25.86
N LEU A 432 41.69 18.85 26.83
CA LEU A 432 41.40 18.19 28.11
C LEU A 432 40.34 18.97 28.92
N LYS A 433 40.37 20.31 28.88
CA LYS A 433 39.33 21.15 29.51
C LYS A 433 37.97 21.00 28.82
N THR A 434 37.94 20.90 27.49
CA THR A 434 36.71 20.67 26.72
C THR A 434 36.12 19.26 26.94
N LEU A 435 36.97 18.23 27.04
CA LEU A 435 36.55 16.87 27.37
C LEU A 435 36.05 16.73 28.81
N SER A 436 36.60 17.52 29.77
CA SER A 436 36.06 17.57 31.14
C SER A 436 34.65 18.19 31.21
N ALA A 437 34.29 19.02 30.23
CA ALA A 437 32.97 19.64 30.12
C ALA A 437 31.91 18.73 29.46
N SER A 438 32.29 17.59 28.88
CA SER A 438 31.35 16.65 28.24
C SER A 438 30.75 15.62 29.21
N LYS A 439 30.68 15.92 30.52
CA LYS A 439 29.79 15.15 31.41
C LYS A 439 28.33 15.46 31.06
N LEU A 440 27.60 14.41 30.67
CA LEU A 440 26.16 14.39 30.45
C LEU A 440 25.42 15.23 31.50
N LYS A 441 25.01 16.44 31.10
CA LYS A 441 23.94 17.18 31.76
C LYS A 441 22.90 17.42 30.68
N PRO A 442 21.80 16.63 30.62
CA PRO A 442 20.77 16.88 29.63
C PRO A 442 20.25 18.30 29.87
N ARG A 443 20.52 19.21 28.92
CA ARG A 443 19.88 20.53 28.91
C ARG A 443 18.41 20.27 28.62
N VAL A 444 17.63 20.13 29.70
CA VAL A 444 16.16 20.12 29.66
C VAL A 444 15.74 21.51 29.18
N GLY A 445 15.73 21.70 27.87
CA GLY A 445 15.28 22.93 27.25
C GLY A 445 13.81 23.15 27.55
N ARG A 446 13.37 24.42 27.55
CA ARG A 446 11.97 24.81 27.83
C ARG A 446 10.91 24.13 26.94
N HIS A 447 11.32 23.42 25.89
CA HIS A 447 10.46 22.66 24.99
C HIS A 447 10.53 21.12 25.17
N PHE A 448 11.21 20.59 26.20
CA PHE A 448 11.27 19.14 26.44
C PHE A 448 9.89 18.56 26.80
N VAL A 449 9.16 19.22 27.71
CA VAL A 449 7.83 18.79 28.16
C VAL A 449 6.81 18.68 27.00
N PRO A 450 6.57 19.71 26.16
CA PRO A 450 5.61 19.59 25.07
C PRO A 450 6.04 18.59 23.98
N LYS A 451 7.35 18.36 23.77
CA LYS A 451 7.83 17.28 22.88
C LYS A 451 7.48 15.90 23.42
N LEU A 452 7.75 15.67 24.71
CA LEU A 452 7.42 14.40 25.37
C LEU A 452 5.91 14.13 25.35
N LEU A 453 5.09 15.15 25.58
CA LEU A 453 3.62 15.04 25.49
C LEU A 453 3.14 14.71 24.07
N LEU A 454 3.64 15.40 23.03
CA LEU A 454 3.27 15.11 21.64
C LEU A 454 3.66 13.69 21.22
N SER A 455 4.87 13.27 21.60
CA SER A 455 5.39 11.93 21.36
C SER A 455 4.56 10.86 22.08
N LEU A 456 4.20 11.08 23.35
CA LEU A 456 3.33 10.19 24.12
C LEU A 456 1.95 10.05 23.48
N VAL A 457 1.35 11.15 22.98
CA VAL A 457 0.07 11.11 22.25
C VAL A 457 0.17 10.24 21.00
N PHE A 458 1.22 10.38 20.18
CA PHE A 458 1.43 9.53 18.99
C PHE A 458 1.62 8.06 19.34
N PHE A 459 2.39 7.76 20.39
CA PHE A 459 2.59 6.39 20.89
C PHE A 459 1.30 5.76 21.39
N ALA A 460 0.58 6.47 22.26
CA ALA A 460 -0.68 6.02 22.85
C ALA A 460 -1.76 5.81 21.77
N TRP A 461 -1.84 6.70 20.78
CA TRP A 461 -2.80 6.55 19.67
C TRP A 461 -2.47 5.37 18.75
N GLY A 462 -1.18 5.17 18.43
CA GLY A 462 -0.74 3.98 17.67
C GLY A 462 -1.13 2.68 18.36
N ILE A 463 -0.84 2.55 19.66
CA ILE A 463 -1.26 1.39 20.47
C ILE A 463 -2.79 1.27 20.52
N PHE A 464 -3.51 2.37 20.72
CA PHE A 464 -4.96 2.39 20.74
C PHE A 464 -5.56 1.84 19.43
N CYS A 465 -5.08 2.25 18.26
CA CYS A 465 -5.54 1.71 16.98
C CYS A 465 -5.34 0.18 16.86
N LEU A 466 -4.21 -0.35 17.35
CA LEU A 466 -3.96 -1.79 17.34
C LEU A 466 -4.89 -2.56 18.28
N VAL A 467 -4.98 -2.09 19.53
CA VAL A 467 -5.85 -2.70 20.55
C VAL A 467 -7.30 -2.64 20.09
N PHE A 468 -7.76 -1.49 19.58
CA PHE A 468 -9.10 -1.29 19.04
C PHE A 468 -9.43 -2.24 17.89
N SER A 469 -8.49 -2.43 16.95
CA SER A 469 -8.63 -3.37 15.84
C SER A 469 -8.76 -4.82 16.33
N ILE A 470 -7.84 -5.27 17.18
CA ILE A 470 -7.85 -6.63 17.74
C ILE A 470 -9.12 -6.88 18.57
N GLY A 471 -9.50 -5.94 19.43
CA GLY A 471 -10.68 -6.05 20.29
C GLY A 471 -11.99 -6.05 19.51
N SER A 472 -12.12 -5.22 18.47
CA SER A 472 -13.30 -5.20 17.59
C SER A 472 -13.45 -6.53 16.82
N VAL A 473 -12.36 -7.07 16.27
CA VAL A 473 -12.39 -8.37 15.58
C VAL A 473 -12.76 -9.49 16.56
N ARG A 474 -12.08 -9.58 17.72
CA ARG A 474 -12.34 -10.63 18.72
C ARG A 474 -13.74 -10.56 19.33
N SER A 475 -14.23 -9.36 19.65
CA SER A 475 -15.55 -9.16 20.24
C SER A 475 -16.67 -9.52 19.25
N THR A 476 -16.50 -9.17 17.98
CA THR A 476 -17.47 -9.50 16.93
C THR A 476 -17.46 -11.00 16.62
N GLN A 477 -16.27 -11.62 16.49
CA GLN A 477 -16.17 -13.07 16.27
C GLN A 477 -16.78 -13.90 17.41
N ALA A 478 -16.64 -13.46 18.66
CA ALA A 478 -17.23 -14.14 19.82
C ALA A 478 -18.78 -14.10 19.86
N LEU A 479 -19.39 -13.07 19.24
CA LEU A 479 -20.84 -12.93 19.13
C LEU A 479 -21.39 -13.60 17.86
N CYS A 480 -20.83 -13.23 16.71
CA CYS A 480 -21.29 -13.67 15.40
C CYS A 480 -20.89 -15.11 15.05
N GLY A 481 -19.86 -15.68 15.69
CA GLY A 481 -19.42 -17.07 15.43
C GLY A 481 -20.42 -18.16 15.80
N LYS A 482 -21.58 -17.80 16.36
CA LYS A 482 -22.75 -18.68 16.56
C LYS A 482 -23.64 -18.81 15.33
N TYR A 483 -23.54 -17.88 14.38
CA TYR A 483 -24.42 -17.75 13.23
C TYR A 483 -23.62 -18.04 11.95
N ASP A 484 -23.72 -19.26 11.43
CA ASP A 484 -23.07 -19.68 10.18
C ASP A 484 -23.57 -18.89 8.96
N LYS A 485 -24.84 -18.44 9.00
CA LYS A 485 -25.48 -17.62 7.94
C LYS A 485 -24.98 -16.17 7.88
N CYS A 486 -24.25 -15.69 8.90
CA CYS A 486 -23.62 -14.38 8.88
C CYS A 486 -22.28 -14.44 8.14
N VAL A 487 -22.31 -14.18 6.84
CA VAL A 487 -21.18 -14.41 5.94
C VAL A 487 -20.18 -13.25 5.93
N VAL A 488 -20.63 -12.02 6.22
CA VAL A 488 -19.75 -10.86 6.46
C VAL A 488 -20.21 -10.11 7.71
N PRO A 489 -19.43 -10.12 8.80
CA PRO A 489 -19.73 -9.34 10.00
C PRO A 489 -19.08 -7.94 9.95
N SER A 490 -19.72 -6.95 10.57
CA SER A 490 -19.14 -5.63 10.86
C SER A 490 -18.32 -5.72 12.15
N TYR A 491 -17.02 -5.43 12.08
CA TYR A 491 -16.14 -5.53 13.25
C TYR A 491 -16.25 -4.29 14.12
N GLN A 492 -17.05 -4.40 15.19
CA GLN A 492 -17.25 -3.34 16.17
C GLN A 492 -16.78 -3.79 17.56
N TRP A 493 -16.41 -2.84 18.43
CA TRP A 493 -16.08 -3.11 19.84
C TRP A 493 -17.38 -3.39 20.63
N ASN A 494 -17.91 -4.60 20.46
CA ASN A 494 -19.23 -5.02 20.93
C ASN A 494 -19.30 -5.40 22.43
N PHE A 495 -18.59 -4.68 23.30
CA PHE A 495 -18.60 -4.95 24.73
C PHE A 495 -19.99 -4.68 25.35
N GLY A 496 -20.61 -5.69 25.94
CA GLY A 496 -21.95 -5.61 26.52
C GLY A 496 -23.12 -5.66 25.52
N ARG A 497 -22.85 -5.78 24.20
CA ARG A 497 -23.88 -6.05 23.19
C ARG A 497 -24.27 -7.54 23.21
N LYS A 498 -25.53 -7.83 22.85
CA LYS A 498 -26.08 -9.20 22.80
C LYS A 498 -26.29 -9.74 21.38
N HIS A 499 -26.46 -8.85 20.39
CA HIS A 499 -26.79 -9.19 19.01
C HIS A 499 -25.55 -9.14 18.12
N CYS A 500 -25.51 -9.96 17.07
CA CYS A 500 -24.43 -9.96 16.09
C CYS A 500 -24.57 -8.78 15.11
N THR A 501 -23.51 -8.00 14.93
CA THR A 501 -23.45 -6.93 13.92
C THR A 501 -23.12 -7.52 12.55
N CYS A 502 -24.13 -8.08 11.87
CA CYS A 502 -23.97 -8.70 10.55
C CYS A 502 -24.26 -7.73 9.40
N LEU A 503 -23.47 -7.77 8.32
CA LEU A 503 -23.69 -6.98 7.10
C LEU A 503 -24.31 -7.80 5.96
N VAL A 504 -23.89 -9.07 5.83
CA VAL A 504 -24.30 -9.96 4.74
C VAL A 504 -24.87 -11.24 5.33
N PHE A 505 -26.18 -11.39 5.20
CA PHE A 505 -26.89 -12.65 5.42
C PHE A 505 -26.87 -13.46 4.12
N ALA A 506 -26.41 -14.71 4.16
CA ALA A 506 -26.58 -15.62 3.04
C ALA A 506 -26.89 -17.05 3.51
N ASP A 507 -28.09 -17.54 3.18
CA ASP A 507 -28.46 -18.95 3.34
C ASP A 507 -28.94 -19.49 2.00
N ARG A 508 -28.14 -20.38 1.41
CA ARG A 508 -28.28 -20.76 0.01
C ARG A 508 -27.91 -22.21 -0.24
N VAL A 509 -28.74 -22.88 -1.03
CA VAL A 509 -28.42 -24.18 -1.62
C VAL A 509 -28.43 -24.00 -3.14
N THR A 510 -27.24 -23.96 -3.73
CA THR A 510 -27.06 -23.72 -5.18
C THR A 510 -27.18 -24.98 -6.04
N SER A 511 -27.26 -26.15 -5.41
CA SER A 511 -27.38 -27.46 -6.07
C SER A 511 -28.11 -28.46 -5.16
N PRO A 512 -29.44 -28.32 -4.97
CA PRO A 512 -30.23 -29.26 -4.19
C PRO A 512 -30.12 -30.65 -4.82
N LYS A 513 -29.82 -31.67 -4.01
CA LYS A 513 -29.49 -33.02 -4.48
C LYS A 513 -30.69 -33.95 -4.53
N THR A 514 -31.80 -33.58 -3.88
CA THR A 514 -33.00 -34.41 -3.79
C THR A 514 -34.25 -33.60 -4.07
N TYR A 515 -35.29 -34.27 -4.59
CA TYR A 515 -36.59 -33.65 -4.80
C TYR A 515 -37.24 -33.16 -3.49
N ALA A 516 -36.99 -33.86 -2.37
CA ALA A 516 -37.47 -33.47 -1.05
C ALA A 516 -36.86 -32.14 -0.58
N GLU A 517 -35.54 -31.96 -0.75
CA GLU A 517 -34.83 -30.71 -0.43
C GLU A 517 -35.33 -29.51 -1.25
N TRP A 518 -35.89 -29.74 -2.44
CA TRP A 518 -36.46 -28.69 -3.29
C TRP A 518 -37.94 -28.39 -2.97
N ILE A 519 -38.75 -29.40 -2.68
CA ILE A 519 -40.17 -29.23 -2.32
C ILE A 519 -40.36 -28.73 -0.89
N ASP A 520 -39.51 -29.15 0.05
CA ASP A 520 -39.58 -28.76 1.45
C ASP A 520 -38.23 -28.24 1.98
N PRO A 521 -37.81 -27.05 1.50
CA PRO A 521 -36.58 -26.42 1.95
C PRO A 521 -36.72 -25.88 3.38
N GLU A 522 -35.62 -25.98 4.13
CA GLU A 522 -35.46 -25.47 5.49
C GLU A 522 -35.87 -23.98 5.61
N ASP A 523 -36.66 -23.66 6.65
CA ASP A 523 -37.11 -22.30 6.96
C ASP A 523 -36.00 -21.53 7.70
N THR A 524 -35.61 -20.40 7.12
CA THR A 524 -34.53 -19.54 7.64
C THR A 524 -35.05 -18.22 8.22
N THR A 525 -36.38 -18.06 8.34
CA THR A 525 -37.03 -16.83 8.83
C THR A 525 -36.55 -16.42 10.22
N SER A 526 -36.36 -17.37 11.14
CA SER A 526 -35.84 -17.13 12.50
C SER A 526 -34.37 -16.68 12.49
N ASN A 527 -33.52 -17.33 11.69
CA ASN A 527 -32.10 -16.96 11.54
C ASN A 527 -31.95 -15.55 10.93
N LEU A 528 -32.82 -15.20 9.98
CA LEU A 528 -32.88 -13.86 9.39
C LEU A 528 -33.32 -12.82 10.42
N ALA A 529 -34.36 -13.11 11.20
CA ALA A 529 -34.83 -12.22 12.27
C ALA A 529 -33.72 -11.94 13.29
N ASP A 530 -33.09 -12.98 13.84
CA ASP A 530 -32.02 -12.90 14.85
C ASP A 530 -30.84 -12.01 14.41
N LEU A 531 -30.48 -12.06 13.12
CA LEU A 531 -29.41 -11.25 12.53
C LEU A 531 -29.89 -9.86 12.09
N ALA A 532 -31.17 -9.68 11.79
CA ALA A 532 -31.78 -8.39 11.48
C ALA A 532 -31.98 -7.49 12.71
N VAL A 533 -32.13 -8.04 13.93
CA VAL A 533 -32.30 -7.27 15.18
C VAL A 533 -31.22 -6.19 15.38
N ALA A 534 -30.01 -6.38 14.85
CA ALA A 534 -28.93 -5.38 14.95
C ALA A 534 -29.12 -4.15 14.05
N GLY A 535 -29.95 -4.21 13.00
CA GLY A 535 -30.19 -3.12 12.05
C GLY A 535 -29.06 -2.88 11.03
N GLU A 536 -28.02 -3.72 11.02
CA GLU A 536 -26.78 -3.52 10.25
C GLU A 536 -26.77 -4.25 8.89
N LEU A 537 -27.79 -5.05 8.57
CA LEU A 537 -27.83 -5.83 7.32
C LEU A 537 -27.88 -4.90 6.09
N ARG A 538 -26.97 -5.16 5.15
CA ARG A 538 -26.87 -4.47 3.84
C ARG A 538 -27.23 -5.41 2.68
N ILE A 539 -26.93 -6.69 2.80
CA ILE A 539 -27.24 -7.71 1.78
C ILE A 539 -27.91 -8.90 2.44
N VAL A 540 -29.04 -9.33 1.87
CA VAL A 540 -29.73 -10.57 2.21
C VAL A 540 -29.82 -11.41 0.94
N GLN A 541 -29.31 -12.64 0.97
CA GLN A 541 -29.38 -13.59 -0.14
C GLN A 541 -29.93 -14.93 0.33
N ILE A 542 -31.08 -15.34 -0.21
CA ILE A 542 -31.79 -16.56 0.18
C ILE A 542 -32.15 -17.34 -1.08
N ILE A 543 -31.65 -18.58 -1.18
CA ILE A 543 -31.78 -19.41 -2.39
C ILE A 543 -32.10 -20.86 -2.02
N ASN A 544 -33.21 -21.40 -2.53
CA ASN A 544 -33.69 -22.75 -2.20
C ASN A 544 -33.79 -22.97 -0.66
N ARG A 545 -34.32 -21.95 0.02
CA ARG A 545 -34.49 -21.84 1.48
C ARG A 545 -35.79 -21.10 1.76
N ALA A 546 -36.63 -21.62 2.65
CA ALA A 546 -37.94 -21.02 2.90
C ALA A 546 -37.80 -19.72 3.72
N VAL A 547 -38.51 -18.68 3.28
CA VAL A 547 -38.86 -17.49 4.07
C VAL A 547 -40.27 -17.06 3.64
N PRO A 548 -41.33 -17.69 4.20
CA PRO A 548 -42.71 -17.49 3.75
C PRO A 548 -43.19 -16.05 3.95
N ALA A 549 -42.77 -15.42 5.05
CA ALA A 549 -42.95 -14.01 5.35
C ALA A 549 -41.61 -13.40 5.80
N LEU A 550 -41.33 -12.16 5.37
CA LEU A 550 -40.15 -11.44 5.83
C LEU A 550 -40.35 -10.96 7.29
N PRO A 551 -39.37 -11.15 8.18
CA PRO A 551 -39.49 -10.78 9.59
C PRO A 551 -39.52 -9.26 9.77
N ASP A 552 -40.34 -8.77 10.72
CA ASP A 552 -40.50 -7.33 10.97
C ASP A 552 -39.20 -6.67 11.48
N GLU A 553 -38.29 -7.43 12.09
CA GLU A 553 -36.94 -6.99 12.46
C GLU A 553 -36.15 -6.45 11.25
N LEU A 554 -36.39 -6.98 10.04
CA LEU A 554 -35.72 -6.54 8.82
C LEU A 554 -36.07 -5.09 8.46
N ARG A 555 -37.24 -4.58 8.88
CA ARG A 555 -37.63 -3.17 8.71
C ARG A 555 -36.67 -2.19 9.40
N GLY A 556 -35.98 -2.62 10.46
CA GLY A 556 -34.95 -1.84 11.14
C GLY A 556 -33.65 -1.68 10.34
N CYS A 557 -33.44 -2.48 9.29
CA CYS A 557 -32.24 -2.47 8.46
C CYS A 557 -32.31 -1.38 7.38
N HIS A 558 -32.34 -0.10 7.78
CA HIS A 558 -32.46 1.04 6.85
C HIS A 558 -31.32 1.15 5.81
N SER A 559 -30.19 0.47 6.03
CA SER A 559 -29.05 0.41 5.10
C SER A 559 -29.08 -0.80 4.14
N LEU A 560 -30.23 -1.48 4.02
CA LEU A 560 -30.39 -2.62 3.10
C LEU A 560 -30.25 -2.15 1.64
N GLN A 561 -29.29 -2.75 0.93
CA GLN A 561 -28.91 -2.44 -0.46
C GLN A 561 -29.36 -3.52 -1.44
N GLN A 562 -29.33 -4.80 -1.04
CA GLN A 562 -29.65 -5.93 -1.92
C GLN A 562 -30.49 -6.98 -1.18
N LEU A 563 -31.59 -7.41 -1.77
CA LEU A 563 -32.50 -8.44 -1.24
C LEU A 563 -32.77 -9.51 -2.31
N ILE A 564 -31.94 -10.54 -2.37
CA ILE A 564 -32.03 -11.60 -3.37
C ILE A 564 -32.85 -12.77 -2.81
N LEU A 565 -34.05 -12.98 -3.34
CA LEU A 565 -34.96 -14.06 -2.94
C LEU A 565 -35.25 -14.98 -4.14
N VAL A 566 -34.71 -16.20 -4.14
CA VAL A 566 -34.86 -17.18 -5.24
C VAL A 566 -35.37 -18.53 -4.71
N TYR A 567 -36.52 -18.98 -5.20
CA TYR A 567 -37.20 -20.21 -4.75
C TYR A 567 -37.43 -20.27 -3.22
N THR A 568 -37.96 -19.18 -2.65
CA THR A 568 -38.05 -18.97 -1.19
C THR A 568 -39.40 -19.28 -0.53
N LYS A 569 -40.39 -19.76 -1.30
CA LYS A 569 -41.80 -19.90 -0.83
C LYS A 569 -42.42 -18.60 -0.24
N THR A 570 -41.85 -17.42 -0.52
CA THR A 570 -42.36 -16.14 0.00
C THR A 570 -43.74 -15.83 -0.59
N GLU A 571 -44.75 -15.71 0.27
CA GLU A 571 -46.16 -15.60 -0.15
C GLU A 571 -46.57 -14.16 -0.50
N TYR A 572 -46.08 -13.20 0.30
CA TYR A 572 -46.35 -11.78 0.11
C TYR A 572 -45.16 -10.92 0.53
N LEU A 573 -45.07 -9.73 -0.06
CA LEU A 573 -44.08 -8.73 0.28
C LEU A 573 -44.72 -7.67 1.18
N PRO A 574 -44.15 -7.37 2.37
CA PRO A 574 -44.78 -6.46 3.32
C PRO A 574 -44.68 -5.00 2.83
N GLY A 575 -45.75 -4.22 3.08
CA GLY A 575 -45.84 -2.84 2.60
C GLY A 575 -44.71 -1.92 3.08
N TRP A 576 -44.08 -2.24 4.23
CA TRP A 576 -42.96 -1.49 4.77
C TRP A 576 -41.66 -1.62 3.95
N MET A 577 -41.54 -2.53 2.98
CA MET A 577 -40.36 -2.55 2.10
C MET A 577 -40.21 -1.27 1.27
N SER A 578 -41.31 -0.54 1.05
CA SER A 578 -41.29 0.79 0.42
C SER A 578 -40.55 1.86 1.23
N GLU A 579 -40.21 1.58 2.50
CA GLU A 579 -39.43 2.46 3.39
C GLU A 579 -37.91 2.36 3.14
N PHE A 580 -37.43 1.35 2.40
CA PHE A 580 -36.00 1.19 2.12
C PHE A 580 -35.50 2.14 1.02
N SER A 581 -34.99 3.31 1.42
CA SER A 581 -34.43 4.31 0.50
C SER A 581 -33.08 3.91 -0.14
N HIS A 582 -32.46 2.83 0.30
CA HIS A 582 -31.14 2.38 -0.14
C HIS A 582 -31.14 1.07 -0.93
N LEU A 583 -32.32 0.47 -1.18
CA LEU A 583 -32.43 -0.79 -1.90
C LEU A 583 -32.15 -0.56 -3.40
N GLU A 584 -31.03 -1.08 -3.89
CA GLU A 584 -30.58 -0.98 -5.28
C GLU A 584 -31.00 -2.19 -6.12
N TYR A 585 -31.15 -3.36 -5.49
CA TYR A 585 -31.43 -4.63 -6.17
C TYR A 585 -32.37 -5.53 -5.35
N MET A 586 -33.36 -6.10 -6.05
CA MET A 586 -34.28 -7.13 -5.54
C MET A 586 -34.55 -8.15 -6.64
#